data_AF-A0A562LRU8-F1
#
_entry.id   AF-A0A562LRU8-F1
#
_cell.length_a   1.000
_cell.length_b   1.000
_cell.length_c   1.000
_cell.angle_alpha   90.00
_cell.angle_beta   90.00
_cell.angle_gamma   90.00
#
_symmetry.space_group_name_H-M   'P 1'
#
loop_
_entity.id
_entity.type
_entity.pdbx_description
1 polymer ?
#
loop_
_entity_poly.entity_id
_entity_poly.type
_entity_poly.pdbx_seq_one_letter_code
_entity_poly.pdbx_strand_id
1 'polypeptide(L)'
;MTANPKMLLLSAALSAAMFALPALAQDAGSDADIVATATVPAGKIADRYVASGLFADEASAEAIITALRTGGDFTVTEQVTTTTTNPDGTTATTTSTVERTVVNPNGPMGYGEVNISLAIAEKLLVDGAYTDLQSALSGTTATITNADGTTTTTTTGGVLAMRADGMGWGQIAKELDFKLGSVMGAGSRSDKAAVRMDRAPKAKVERAERVAKVERVAKVERPTRPERAERPTRPERPQKPERGGRP
;
A
#
# COMPACT_ATOMS: atom_id res chain seq x y z
N MET A 1 49.99 -4.66 -30.94
CA MET A 1 50.38 -6.00 -31.41
C MET A 1 50.61 -6.85 -30.16
N THR A 2 49.58 -7.57 -29.70
CA THR A 2 49.37 -9.03 -29.91
C THR A 2 50.46 -9.84 -29.19
N ALA A 3 50.21 -10.80 -28.30
CA ALA A 3 49.01 -11.41 -27.73
C ALA A 3 49.48 -12.21 -26.50
N ASN A 4 48.67 -12.35 -25.45
CA ASN A 4 48.91 -13.34 -24.39
C ASN A 4 47.98 -14.55 -24.62
N PRO A 5 48.51 -15.79 -24.72
CA PRO A 5 47.69 -16.96 -24.97
C PRO A 5 47.07 -17.52 -23.69
N LYS A 6 45.80 -17.91 -23.82
CA LYS A 6 45.04 -18.77 -22.92
C LYS A 6 45.63 -20.19 -22.93
N MET A 7 45.73 -20.85 -21.77
CA MET A 7 45.63 -22.31 -21.68
C MET A 7 44.81 -22.72 -20.44
N LEU A 8 43.69 -23.38 -20.75
CA LEU A 8 42.88 -24.25 -19.90
C LEU A 8 43.68 -25.46 -19.42
N LEU A 9 43.49 -25.87 -18.17
CA LEU A 9 43.63 -27.25 -17.66
C LEU A 9 42.77 -27.33 -16.38
N LEU A 10 41.51 -27.79 -16.43
CA LEU A 10 41.08 -29.18 -16.23
C LEU A 10 41.95 -29.97 -15.23
N SER A 11 41.44 -30.21 -14.03
CA SER A 11 41.96 -31.24 -13.11
C SER A 11 40.78 -31.85 -12.35
N ALA A 12 40.32 -32.98 -12.87
CA ALA A 12 39.50 -33.94 -12.15
C ALA A 12 40.41 -34.77 -11.23
N ALA A 13 40.09 -34.85 -9.95
CA ALA A 13 40.65 -35.86 -9.06
C ALA A 13 39.53 -36.40 -8.17
N LEU A 14 39.12 -37.61 -8.54
CA LEU A 14 38.24 -38.54 -7.85
C LEU A 14 38.93 -39.07 -6.58
N SER A 15 38.23 -39.08 -5.44
CA SER A 15 38.48 -40.07 -4.38
C SER A 15 37.25 -40.20 -3.48
N ALA A 16 36.68 -41.40 -3.52
CA ALA A 16 35.61 -41.88 -2.67
C ALA A 16 36.18 -42.52 -1.39
N ALA A 17 35.49 -42.37 -0.25
CA ALA A 17 34.98 -43.48 0.58
C ALA A 17 34.73 -43.09 2.06
N MET A 18 33.48 -43.35 2.49
CA MET A 18 33.07 -43.99 3.76
C MET A 18 33.38 -43.31 5.11
N PHE A 19 32.34 -42.88 5.85
CA PHE A 19 31.77 -43.57 7.03
C PHE A 19 30.75 -42.70 7.80
N ALA A 20 29.54 -43.26 8.00
CA ALA A 20 28.69 -43.26 9.20
C ALA A 20 28.20 -41.97 9.93
N LEU A 21 26.86 -41.85 9.92
CA LEU A 21 25.90 -41.42 10.97
C LEU A 21 25.44 -39.94 11.08
N PRO A 22 24.14 -39.70 11.32
CA PRO A 22 23.57 -38.37 11.47
C PRO A 22 23.70 -37.91 12.93
N ALA A 23 24.59 -36.97 13.17
CA ALA A 23 24.60 -36.20 14.41
C ALA A 23 24.05 -34.81 14.10
N LEU A 24 23.07 -34.40 14.91
CA LEU A 24 22.34 -33.14 14.84
C LEU A 24 23.31 -31.95 14.83
N ALA A 25 23.64 -31.46 13.64
CA ALA A 25 24.24 -30.15 13.49
C ALA A 25 23.14 -29.13 13.79
N GLN A 26 23.22 -28.53 14.98
CA GLN A 26 22.61 -27.23 15.23
C GLN A 26 23.19 -26.29 14.19
N ASP A 27 22.42 -26.06 13.12
CA ASP A 27 22.58 -24.87 12.30
C ASP A 27 22.31 -23.70 13.23
N ALA A 28 23.38 -23.14 13.77
CA ALA A 28 23.38 -21.77 14.26
C ALA A 28 23.14 -20.94 13.00
N GLY A 29 21.86 -20.85 12.63
CA GLY A 29 21.38 -20.04 11.54
C GLY A 29 22.03 -18.68 11.72
N SER A 30 22.73 -18.27 10.66
CA SER A 30 23.19 -16.91 10.48
C SER A 30 22.17 -15.96 11.08
N ASP A 31 22.67 -15.02 11.88
CA ASP A 31 21.97 -13.84 12.41
C ASP A 31 21.37 -13.06 11.22
N ALA A 32 20.31 -13.61 10.65
CA ALA A 32 19.41 -12.93 9.77
C ALA A 32 18.63 -12.06 10.71
N ASP A 33 18.85 -10.75 10.63
CA ASP A 33 17.94 -9.75 11.15
C ASP A 33 16.52 -10.20 10.79
N ILE A 34 15.83 -10.83 11.75
CA ILE A 34 14.41 -11.13 11.62
C ILE A 34 13.75 -9.77 11.82
N VAL A 35 13.70 -9.00 10.74
CA VAL A 35 12.78 -7.88 10.62
C VAL A 35 11.42 -8.52 10.82
N ALA A 36 10.85 -8.32 12.00
CA ALA A 36 9.53 -8.83 12.34
C ALA A 36 8.52 -8.22 11.35
N THR A 37 8.22 -8.97 10.29
CA THR A 37 7.13 -8.66 9.38
C THR A 37 5.86 -8.89 10.18
N ALA A 38 5.17 -7.80 10.50
CA ALA A 38 3.87 -7.89 11.12
C ALA A 38 2.88 -8.40 10.06
N THR A 39 2.75 -9.72 9.94
CA THR A 39 1.86 -10.40 8.99
C THR A 39 0.40 -9.97 9.17
N VAL A 40 -0.01 -9.68 10.41
CA VAL A 40 -1.39 -9.28 10.74
C VAL A 40 -1.82 -7.98 10.02
N PRO A 41 -1.00 -6.91 10.00
CA PRO A 41 -1.25 -5.75 9.14
C PRO A 41 -1.33 -6.04 7.64
N ALA A 42 -0.50 -6.95 7.10
CA ALA A 42 -0.51 -7.27 5.68
C ALA A 42 -1.82 -7.96 5.27
N GLY A 43 -2.20 -9.02 6.00
CA GLY A 43 -3.44 -9.76 5.76
C GLY A 43 -4.68 -8.86 5.82
N LYS A 44 -4.77 -7.95 6.80
CA LYS A 44 -5.90 -7.00 6.87
C LYS A 44 -6.02 -6.07 5.66
N ILE A 45 -4.88 -5.67 5.10
CA ILE A 45 -4.86 -4.83 3.90
C ILE A 45 -5.22 -5.68 2.68
N ALA A 46 -4.71 -6.91 2.57
CA ALA A 46 -5.06 -7.85 1.53
C ALA A 46 -6.56 -8.15 1.52
N ASP A 47 -7.12 -8.58 2.65
CA ASP A 47 -8.54 -8.86 2.86
C ASP A 47 -9.42 -7.71 2.37
N ARG A 48 -9.04 -6.46 2.69
CA ARG A 48 -9.78 -5.26 2.30
C ARG A 48 -9.88 -5.14 0.78
N TYR A 49 -8.76 -5.28 0.08
CA TYR A 49 -8.69 -5.04 -1.36
C TYR A 49 -9.14 -6.24 -2.19
N VAL A 50 -9.11 -7.45 -1.63
CA VAL A 50 -9.85 -8.58 -2.17
C VAL A 50 -11.35 -8.35 -2.04
N ALA A 51 -11.82 -7.93 -0.86
CA ALA A 51 -13.24 -7.65 -0.64
C ALA A 51 -13.78 -6.49 -1.49
N SER A 52 -12.94 -5.55 -1.89
CA SER A 52 -13.33 -4.47 -2.80
C SER A 52 -13.27 -4.83 -4.28
N GLY A 53 -12.70 -6.00 -4.61
CA GLY A 53 -12.53 -6.47 -5.98
C GLY A 53 -11.31 -5.86 -6.70
N LEU A 54 -10.44 -5.14 -5.99
CA LEU A 54 -9.18 -4.64 -6.55
C LEU A 54 -8.21 -5.79 -6.88
N PHE A 55 -8.20 -6.82 -6.03
CA PHE A 55 -7.45 -8.05 -6.27
C PHE A 55 -8.37 -9.24 -6.41
N ALA A 56 -7.98 -10.19 -7.26
CA ALA A 56 -8.71 -11.43 -7.47
C ALA A 56 -8.65 -12.37 -6.26
N ASP A 57 -7.50 -12.39 -5.57
CA ASP A 57 -7.22 -13.29 -4.45
C ASP A 57 -6.23 -12.68 -3.44
N GLU A 58 -6.19 -13.27 -2.24
CA GLU A 58 -5.37 -12.80 -1.12
C GLU A 58 -3.87 -12.94 -1.39
N ALA A 59 -3.43 -14.01 -2.07
CA ALA A 59 -2.00 -14.23 -2.32
C ALA A 59 -1.43 -13.18 -3.28
N SER A 60 -2.17 -12.82 -4.33
CA SER A 60 -1.83 -11.72 -5.23
C SER A 60 -1.76 -10.38 -4.48
N ALA A 61 -2.73 -10.12 -3.61
CA ALA A 61 -2.76 -8.90 -2.80
C ALA A 61 -1.55 -8.83 -1.84
N GLU A 62 -1.26 -9.92 -1.12
CA GLU A 62 -0.13 -10.00 -0.19
C GLU A 62 1.22 -9.87 -0.87
N ALA A 63 1.38 -10.46 -2.07
CA ALA A 63 2.60 -10.33 -2.87
C ALA A 63 2.88 -8.86 -3.21
N ILE A 64 1.87 -8.13 -3.69
CA ILE A 64 2.00 -6.72 -4.04
C ILE A 64 2.23 -5.86 -2.78
N ILE A 65 1.49 -6.11 -1.70
CA ILE A 65 1.69 -5.40 -0.42
C ILE A 65 3.10 -5.61 0.12
N THR A 66 3.61 -6.84 0.04
CA THR A 66 4.96 -7.19 0.49
C THR A 66 6.01 -6.50 -0.37
N ALA A 67 5.85 -6.52 -1.69
CA ALA A 67 6.76 -5.84 -2.61
C ALA A 67 6.80 -4.32 -2.36
N LEU A 68 5.64 -3.67 -2.22
CA LEU A 68 5.58 -2.25 -1.89
C LEU A 68 6.23 -1.94 -0.53
N ARG A 69 6.05 -2.83 0.46
CA ARG A 69 6.67 -2.70 1.78
C ARG A 69 8.18 -2.80 1.72
N THR A 70 8.72 -3.74 0.95
CA THR A 70 10.17 -3.93 0.81
C THR A 70 10.79 -2.97 -0.20
N GLY A 71 9.98 -2.20 -0.93
CA GLY A 71 10.45 -1.33 -2.02
C GLY A 71 10.83 -2.10 -3.28
N GLY A 72 10.37 -3.36 -3.40
CA GLY A 72 10.61 -4.20 -4.56
C GLY A 72 9.61 -3.95 -5.69
N ASP A 73 9.99 -4.40 -6.87
CA ASP A 73 9.10 -4.52 -8.03
C ASP A 73 8.06 -5.61 -7.80
N PHE A 74 6.92 -5.50 -8.48
CA PHE A 74 5.83 -6.46 -8.35
C PHE A 74 5.15 -6.75 -9.67
N THR A 75 4.46 -7.87 -9.73
CA THR A 75 3.64 -8.26 -10.89
C THR A 75 2.18 -8.01 -10.60
N VAL A 76 1.48 -7.43 -11.58
CA VAL A 76 0.02 -7.29 -11.57
C VAL A 76 -0.54 -8.23 -12.62
N THR A 77 -1.52 -9.02 -12.22
CA THR A 77 -2.22 -9.96 -13.10
C THR A 77 -3.60 -9.41 -13.39
N GLU A 78 -3.91 -9.19 -14.67
CA GLU A 78 -5.15 -8.56 -15.09
C GLU A 78 -5.80 -9.37 -16.22
N GLN A 79 -7.13 -9.33 -16.29
CA GLN A 79 -7.87 -9.91 -17.41
C GLN A 79 -8.11 -8.84 -18.46
N VAL A 80 -7.53 -9.03 -19.65
CA VAL A 80 -7.72 -8.15 -20.80
C VAL A 80 -8.73 -8.78 -21.74
N THR A 81 -9.83 -8.06 -21.98
CA THR A 81 -10.85 -8.48 -22.94
C THR A 81 -10.65 -7.74 -24.26
N THR A 82 -10.24 -8.45 -25.30
CA THR A 82 -10.06 -7.91 -26.65
C THR A 82 -11.26 -8.30 -27.51
N THR A 83 -11.93 -7.33 -28.12
CA THR A 83 -12.96 -7.58 -29.14
C THR A 83 -12.37 -7.32 -30.51
N THR A 84 -12.39 -8.34 -31.37
CA THR A 84 -11.89 -8.28 -32.74
C THR A 84 -13.05 -8.46 -33.71
N THR A 85 -13.20 -7.56 -34.67
CA THR A 85 -14.16 -7.73 -35.76
C THR A 85 -13.55 -8.63 -36.83
N ASN A 86 -14.19 -9.76 -37.06
CA ASN A 86 -13.81 -10.71 -38.10
C ASN A 86 -14.14 -10.14 -39.49
N PRO A 87 -13.50 -10.63 -40.56
CA PRO A 87 -13.78 -10.21 -41.94
C PRO A 87 -15.23 -10.44 -42.40
N ASP A 88 -15.96 -11.34 -41.73
CA ASP A 88 -17.37 -11.64 -41.99
C ASP A 88 -18.36 -10.67 -41.31
N GLY A 89 -17.84 -9.62 -40.64
CA GLY A 89 -18.65 -8.64 -39.93
C GLY A 89 -19.10 -9.10 -38.53
N THR A 90 -18.75 -10.31 -38.10
CA THR A 90 -19.00 -10.77 -36.72
C THR A 90 -17.93 -10.22 -35.78
N THR A 91 -18.24 -10.11 -34.50
CA THR A 91 -17.26 -9.75 -33.46
C THR A 91 -16.92 -10.97 -32.62
N ALA A 92 -15.64 -11.26 -32.45
CA ALA A 92 -15.14 -12.24 -31.50
C ALA A 92 -14.56 -11.52 -30.28
N THR A 93 -14.89 -12.00 -29.09
CA THR A 93 -14.36 -11.49 -27.83
C THR A 93 -13.45 -12.54 -27.21
N THR A 94 -12.19 -12.20 -26.96
CA THR A 94 -11.20 -13.06 -26.32
C THR A 94 -10.78 -12.41 -25.01
N THR A 95 -10.94 -13.14 -23.91
CA THR A 95 -10.42 -12.73 -22.59
C THR A 95 -9.14 -13.49 -22.32
N SER A 96 -8.05 -12.77 -22.05
CA SER A 96 -6.75 -13.34 -21.72
C SER A 96 -6.23 -12.77 -20.41
N THR A 97 -5.57 -13.59 -19.61
CA THR A 97 -4.82 -13.14 -18.43
C THR A 97 -3.46 -12.62 -18.88
N VAL A 98 -3.13 -11.39 -18.49
CA VAL A 98 -1.85 -10.75 -18.79
C VAL A 98 -1.15 -10.40 -17.48
N GLU A 99 0.11 -10.79 -17.37
CA GLU A 99 0.98 -10.39 -16.28
C GLU A 99 1.84 -9.20 -16.71
N ARG A 100 1.96 -8.20 -15.85
CA ARG A 100 2.79 -7.02 -16.10
C ARG A 100 3.64 -6.70 -14.89
N THR A 101 4.93 -6.49 -15.10
CA THR A 101 5.86 -6.06 -14.06
C THR A 101 5.78 -4.54 -13.89
N VAL A 102 5.60 -4.10 -12.65
CA VAL A 102 5.59 -2.70 -12.24
C VAL A 102 6.87 -2.42 -11.46
N VAL A 103 7.66 -1.50 -11.97
CA VAL A 103 8.85 -1.00 -11.27
C VAL A 103 8.39 -0.08 -10.16
N ASN A 104 8.86 -0.32 -8.92
CA ASN A 104 8.57 0.57 -7.82
C ASN A 104 9.68 1.64 -7.71
N PRO A 105 9.41 2.91 -8.07
CA PRO A 105 10.42 3.96 -7.97
C PRO A 105 10.67 4.41 -6.51
N ASN A 106 9.88 3.92 -5.55
CA ASN A 106 9.98 4.28 -4.14
C ASN A 106 10.77 3.22 -3.36
N GLY A 107 11.46 3.66 -2.30
CA GLY A 107 12.05 2.74 -1.32
C GLY A 107 11.00 2.03 -0.45
N PRO A 108 11.45 1.29 0.58
CA PRO A 108 10.56 0.57 1.50
C PRO A 108 9.46 1.47 2.10
N MET A 109 8.20 1.04 1.98
CA MET A 109 7.04 1.80 2.45
C MET A 109 6.43 1.19 3.72
N GLY A 110 5.94 2.03 4.63
CA GLY A 110 5.18 1.56 5.79
C GLY A 110 3.79 1.03 5.38
N TYR A 111 3.18 0.14 6.19
CA TYR A 111 1.84 -0.39 5.89
C TYR A 111 0.76 0.69 5.69
N GLY A 112 0.87 1.81 6.41
CA GLY A 112 -0.03 2.95 6.20
C GLY A 112 0.13 3.60 4.83
N GLU A 113 1.37 3.68 4.34
CA GLU A 113 1.70 4.23 3.04
C GLU A 113 1.28 3.29 1.91
N VAL A 114 1.57 2.00 2.05
CA VAL A 114 1.08 0.96 1.13
C VAL A 114 -0.45 1.03 1.02
N ASN A 115 -1.14 1.11 2.16
CA ASN A 115 -2.58 1.23 2.17
C ASN A 115 -3.08 2.52 1.51
N ILE A 116 -2.41 3.65 1.69
CA ILE A 116 -2.79 4.90 1.01
C ILE A 116 -2.57 4.76 -0.50
N SER A 117 -1.44 4.22 -0.96
CA SER A 117 -1.16 4.01 -2.38
C SER A 117 -2.26 3.20 -3.06
N LEU A 118 -2.60 2.04 -2.48
CA LEU A 118 -3.62 1.15 -3.01
C LEU A 118 -5.01 1.78 -2.99
N ALA A 119 -5.35 2.52 -1.93
CA ALA A 119 -6.67 3.16 -1.83
C ALA A 119 -6.84 4.29 -2.85
N ILE A 120 -5.77 5.04 -3.15
CA ILE A 120 -5.80 6.06 -4.19
C ILE A 120 -5.89 5.41 -5.56
N ALA A 121 -5.09 4.36 -5.82
CA ALA A 121 -5.13 3.63 -7.07
C ALA A 121 -6.52 3.04 -7.35
N GLU A 122 -7.10 2.36 -6.37
CA GLU A 122 -8.47 1.85 -6.44
C GLU A 122 -9.48 2.95 -6.77
N LYS A 123 -9.39 4.10 -6.08
CA LYS A 123 -10.28 5.22 -6.37
C LYS A 123 -10.15 5.71 -7.81
N LEU A 124 -8.93 5.79 -8.32
CA LEU A 124 -8.71 6.21 -9.70
C LEU A 124 -9.29 5.22 -10.73
N LEU A 125 -9.31 3.92 -10.41
CA LEU A 125 -10.00 2.91 -11.21
C LEU A 125 -11.52 3.11 -11.15
N VAL A 126 -12.06 3.32 -9.95
CA VAL A 126 -13.51 3.53 -9.75
C VAL A 126 -14.01 4.82 -10.42
N ASP A 127 -13.21 5.88 -10.37
CA ASP A 127 -13.52 7.16 -11.03
C ASP A 127 -13.29 7.09 -12.56
N GLY A 128 -12.69 6.01 -13.07
CA GLY A 128 -12.40 5.81 -14.49
C GLY A 128 -11.23 6.64 -15.02
N ALA A 129 -10.39 7.20 -14.13
CA ALA A 129 -9.19 7.95 -14.52
C ALA A 129 -8.11 7.04 -15.11
N TYR A 130 -8.07 5.79 -14.67
CA TYR A 130 -7.25 4.73 -15.25
C TYR A 130 -8.09 3.49 -15.49
N THR A 131 -7.72 2.71 -16.50
CA THR A 131 -8.40 1.47 -16.88
C THR A 131 -7.91 0.25 -16.11
N ASP A 132 -6.70 0.33 -15.55
CA ASP A 132 -5.99 -0.78 -14.94
C ASP A 132 -5.15 -0.35 -13.73
N LEU A 133 -4.87 -1.31 -12.84
CA LEU A 133 -4.18 -1.04 -11.58
C LEU A 133 -2.74 -0.60 -11.82
N GLN A 134 -2.09 -1.19 -12.84
CA GLN A 134 -0.76 -0.77 -13.24
C GLN A 134 -0.72 0.73 -13.52
N SER A 135 -1.54 1.25 -14.45
CA SER A 135 -1.44 2.66 -14.84
C SER A 135 -1.81 3.59 -13.70
N ALA A 136 -2.72 3.18 -12.80
CA ALA A 136 -3.03 3.96 -11.60
C ALA A 136 -1.85 4.04 -10.61
N LEU A 137 -1.03 3.00 -10.52
CA LEU A 137 0.14 2.97 -9.64
C LEU A 137 1.38 3.63 -10.28
N SER A 138 1.76 3.22 -11.49
CA SER A 138 2.98 3.69 -12.16
C SER A 138 2.80 4.96 -12.99
N GLY A 139 1.56 5.30 -13.33
CA GLY A 139 1.27 6.38 -14.27
C GLY A 139 1.43 5.92 -15.71
N THR A 140 1.29 6.86 -16.64
CA THR A 140 1.46 6.61 -18.07
C THR A 140 2.76 7.26 -18.53
N THR A 141 3.58 6.46 -19.22
CA THR A 141 4.88 6.91 -19.72
C THR A 141 4.76 7.30 -21.19
N ALA A 142 5.22 8.51 -21.53
CA ALA A 142 5.34 8.98 -22.90
C ALA A 142 6.83 9.20 -23.23
N THR A 143 7.31 8.52 -24.29
CA THR A 143 8.65 8.74 -24.83
C THR A 143 8.54 9.55 -26.12
N ILE A 144 9.18 10.73 -26.13
CA ILE A 144 9.21 11.63 -27.27
C ILE A 144 10.62 11.60 -27.85
N THR A 145 10.74 11.35 -29.16
CA THR A 145 12.00 11.55 -29.89
C THR A 145 12.13 13.02 -30.25
N ASN A 146 13.14 13.68 -29.70
CA ASN A 146 13.46 15.07 -29.96
C ASN A 146 14.09 15.23 -31.35
N ALA A 147 14.10 16.47 -31.86
CA ALA A 147 14.68 16.80 -33.16
C ALA A 147 16.20 16.53 -33.26
N ASP A 148 16.89 16.41 -32.13
CA ASP A 148 18.32 16.08 -32.02
C ASP A 148 18.60 14.56 -32.02
N GLY A 149 17.55 13.73 -32.16
CA GLY A 149 17.65 12.27 -32.11
C GLY A 149 17.74 11.69 -30.70
N THR A 150 17.72 12.52 -29.64
CA THR A 150 17.59 12.05 -28.25
C THR A 150 16.14 11.68 -27.95
N THR A 151 15.93 10.85 -26.92
CA THR A 151 14.59 10.53 -26.43
C THR A 151 14.38 11.09 -25.03
N THR A 152 13.23 11.71 -24.80
CA THR A 152 12.80 12.17 -23.48
C THR A 152 11.59 11.36 -23.04
N THR A 153 11.73 10.67 -21.92
CA THR A 153 10.68 9.87 -21.31
C THR A 153 10.07 10.65 -20.15
N THR A 154 8.78 10.94 -20.22
CA THR A 154 8.03 11.62 -19.16
C THR A 154 6.95 10.67 -18.64
N THR A 155 6.94 10.43 -17.34
CA THR A 155 5.84 9.73 -16.67
C THR A 155 4.84 10.76 -16.17
N THR A 156 3.58 10.61 -16.52
CA THR A 156 2.50 11.50 -16.07
C THR A 156 1.51 10.73 -15.21
N GLY A 157 1.23 11.28 -14.03
CA GLY A 157 0.35 10.68 -13.04
C GLY A 157 0.95 9.44 -12.37
N GLY A 158 0.10 8.56 -11.85
CA GLY A 158 0.53 7.41 -11.07
C GLY A 158 0.87 7.75 -9.62
N VAL A 159 0.26 7.04 -8.68
CA VAL A 159 0.43 7.32 -7.24
C VAL A 159 1.87 7.09 -6.78
N LEU A 160 2.54 6.06 -7.30
CA LEU A 160 3.93 5.74 -6.95
C LEU A 160 4.91 6.72 -7.60
N ALA A 161 4.65 7.15 -8.84
CA ALA A 161 5.50 8.12 -9.52
C ALA A 161 5.42 9.49 -8.84
N MET A 162 4.22 10.00 -8.54
CA MET A 162 4.07 11.27 -7.81
C MET A 162 4.69 11.22 -6.41
N ARG A 163 4.69 10.05 -5.76
CA ARG A 163 5.37 9.88 -4.48
C ARG A 163 6.90 9.89 -4.63
N ALA A 164 7.42 9.27 -5.69
CA ALA A 164 8.84 9.31 -6.02
C ALA A 164 9.32 10.73 -6.39
N ASP A 165 8.43 11.56 -6.96
CA ASP A 165 8.66 13.00 -7.19
C ASP A 165 8.68 13.83 -5.90
N GLY A 166 8.50 13.20 -4.74
CA GLY A 166 8.58 13.82 -3.42
C GLY A 166 7.27 14.44 -2.94
N MET A 167 6.16 14.23 -3.64
CA MET A 167 4.86 14.73 -3.19
C MET A 167 4.38 13.95 -1.97
N GLY A 168 3.94 14.66 -0.93
CA GLY A 168 3.27 14.06 0.22
C GLY A 168 1.86 13.56 -0.14
N TRP A 169 1.32 12.62 0.63
CA TRP A 169 -0.02 12.04 0.38
C TRP A 169 -1.14 13.09 0.24
N GLY A 170 -1.06 14.18 1.01
CA GLY A 170 -2.02 15.27 0.91
C GLY A 170 -1.86 16.12 -0.36
N GLN A 171 -0.64 16.23 -0.89
CA GLN A 171 -0.37 16.92 -2.17
C GLN A 171 -0.84 16.07 -3.34
N ILE A 172 -0.53 14.77 -3.35
CA ILE A 172 -1.03 13.81 -4.35
C ILE A 172 -2.56 13.83 -4.38
N ALA A 173 -3.20 13.81 -3.20
CA ALA A 173 -4.65 13.89 -3.10
C ALA A 173 -5.23 15.18 -3.66
N LYS A 174 -4.56 16.31 -3.43
CA LYS A 174 -4.98 17.59 -3.97
C LYS A 174 -4.78 17.68 -5.48
N GLU A 175 -3.67 17.16 -5.98
CA GLU A 175 -3.34 17.12 -7.41
C GLU A 175 -4.38 16.30 -8.19
N LEU A 176 -4.80 15.18 -7.61
CA LEU A 176 -5.85 14.30 -8.15
C LEU A 176 -7.27 14.71 -7.73
N ASP A 177 -7.44 15.91 -7.17
CA ASP A 177 -8.72 16.52 -6.73
C ASP A 177 -9.61 15.63 -5.83
N PHE A 178 -9.02 14.87 -4.91
CA PHE A 178 -9.77 14.07 -3.94
C PHE A 178 -9.44 14.37 -2.48
N LYS A 179 -10.40 14.05 -1.60
CA LYS A 179 -10.24 14.17 -0.15
C LYS A 179 -9.64 12.88 0.40
N LEU A 180 -8.36 12.92 0.82
CA LEU A 180 -7.66 11.79 1.44
C LEU A 180 -8.45 11.16 2.61
N GLY A 181 -9.17 11.97 3.39
CA GLY A 181 -10.03 11.50 4.47
C GLY A 181 -11.19 10.60 4.02
N SER A 182 -11.71 10.79 2.80
CA SER A 182 -12.74 9.93 2.23
C SER A 182 -12.18 8.56 1.84
N VAL A 183 -10.97 8.55 1.28
CA VAL A 183 -10.21 7.35 0.89
C VAL A 183 -9.86 6.52 2.14
N MET A 184 -9.36 7.16 3.19
CA MET A 184 -9.06 6.50 4.47
C MET A 184 -10.32 6.07 5.24
N GLY A 185 -11.42 6.82 5.10
CA GLY A 185 -12.69 6.57 5.79
C GLY A 185 -13.56 5.48 5.17
N ALA A 186 -13.31 5.09 3.92
CA ALA A 186 -13.93 3.92 3.30
C ALA A 186 -13.40 2.62 3.93
N GLY A 187 -12.07 2.52 4.12
CA GLY A 187 -11.43 1.35 4.74
C GLY A 187 -11.79 1.11 6.21
N SER A 188 -12.11 2.16 6.99
CA SER A 188 -12.57 2.01 8.37
C SER A 188 -14.04 1.60 8.51
N ARG A 189 -14.85 1.78 7.46
CA ARG A 189 -16.27 1.39 7.48
C ARG A 189 -16.44 -0.11 7.23
N SER A 190 -15.61 -0.71 6.39
CA SER A 190 -15.54 -2.17 6.21
C SER A 190 -15.03 -2.87 7.47
N ASP A 191 -14.01 -2.35 8.15
CA ASP A 191 -13.56 -2.87 9.46
C ASP A 191 -14.68 -2.83 10.52
N LYS A 192 -15.44 -1.72 10.59
CA LYS A 192 -16.58 -1.63 11.52
C LYS A 192 -17.77 -2.52 11.12
N ALA A 193 -17.94 -2.83 9.84
CA ALA A 193 -18.96 -3.75 9.38
C ALA A 193 -18.57 -5.21 9.68
N ALA A 194 -17.31 -5.58 9.48
CA ALA A 194 -16.76 -6.89 9.82
C ALA A 194 -16.82 -7.16 11.34
N VAL A 195 -16.41 -6.18 12.17
CA VAL A 195 -16.52 -6.27 13.64
C VAL A 195 -17.98 -6.32 14.13
N ARG A 196 -18.94 -5.81 13.35
CA ARG A 196 -20.38 -5.95 13.66
C ARG A 196 -20.97 -7.27 13.19
N MET A 197 -20.41 -7.93 12.17
CA MET A 197 -20.83 -9.28 11.78
C MET A 197 -20.29 -10.35 12.73
N ASP A 198 -19.08 -10.18 13.28
CA ASP A 198 -18.56 -11.05 14.35
C ASP A 198 -19.22 -10.80 15.71
N ARG A 199 -19.95 -9.69 15.84
CA ARG A 199 -20.64 -9.31 17.08
C ARG A 199 -22.14 -9.08 16.86
N ALA A 200 -22.84 -10.14 16.49
CA ALA A 200 -24.30 -10.27 16.61
C ALA A 200 -24.67 -11.55 17.41
N PRO A 201 -25.81 -11.60 18.11
CA PRO A 201 -26.01 -10.99 19.41
C PRO A 201 -26.23 -12.05 20.52
N LYS A 202 -25.19 -12.39 21.30
CA LYS A 202 -25.37 -13.05 22.61
C LYS A 202 -25.46 -12.00 23.74
N ALA A 203 -26.51 -11.17 23.73
CA ALA A 203 -26.78 -10.23 24.83
C ALA A 203 -28.26 -9.80 24.88
N LYS A 204 -29.18 -10.70 24.57
CA LYS A 204 -30.62 -10.42 24.65
C LYS A 204 -31.42 -11.61 25.19
N VAL A 205 -31.01 -12.13 26.36
CA VAL A 205 -31.87 -13.03 27.17
C VAL A 205 -31.88 -12.67 28.67
N GLU A 206 -30.99 -11.81 29.19
CA GLU A 206 -31.03 -11.43 30.61
C GLU A 206 -31.30 -9.93 30.83
N ARG A 207 -32.40 -9.41 30.24
CA ARG A 207 -32.94 -8.09 30.63
C ARG A 207 -34.44 -7.99 30.42
N ALA A 208 -35.16 -9.05 30.82
CA ALA A 208 -36.62 -9.10 30.81
C ALA A 208 -37.23 -9.36 32.20
N GLU A 209 -36.48 -9.21 33.30
CA GLU A 209 -37.01 -9.41 34.66
C GLU A 209 -36.57 -8.30 35.64
N ARG A 210 -36.68 -7.04 35.22
CA ARG A 210 -36.69 -5.91 36.18
C ARG A 210 -37.37 -4.68 35.60
N VAL A 211 -38.67 -4.81 35.32
CA VAL A 211 -39.60 -3.68 35.15
C VAL A 211 -40.76 -3.88 36.12
N ALA A 212 -40.51 -3.61 37.40
CA ALA A 212 -41.55 -3.43 38.41
C ALA A 212 -40.99 -2.75 39.66
N LYS A 213 -40.56 -1.49 39.55
CA LYS A 213 -40.76 -0.47 40.61
C LYS A 213 -40.39 0.92 40.11
N VAL A 214 -41.42 1.65 39.69
CA VAL A 214 -41.40 3.11 39.68
C VAL A 214 -41.76 3.55 41.09
N GLU A 215 -40.78 4.00 41.87
CA GLU A 215 -41.03 4.81 43.06
C GLU A 215 -39.85 5.77 43.29
N ARG A 216 -39.95 6.93 42.61
CA ARG A 216 -39.84 8.25 43.22
C ARG A 216 -38.69 8.46 44.22
N VAL A 217 -37.52 8.91 43.75
CA VAL A 217 -36.60 9.73 44.57
C VAL A 217 -35.98 10.85 43.73
N ALA A 218 -36.27 12.07 44.17
CA ALA A 218 -35.62 13.36 43.98
C ALA A 218 -34.44 13.48 42.99
N LYS A 219 -34.67 14.29 41.95
CA LYS A 219 -33.95 15.54 41.67
C LYS A 219 -32.51 15.60 42.21
N VAL A 220 -31.57 15.05 41.45
CA VAL A 220 -30.13 15.36 41.60
C VAL A 220 -29.75 16.28 40.45
N GLU A 221 -29.41 17.50 40.82
CA GLU A 221 -28.91 18.55 39.95
C GLU A 221 -27.81 18.05 39.03
N ARG A 222 -28.00 18.34 37.74
CA ARG A 222 -27.00 18.28 36.69
C ARG A 222 -25.77 19.08 37.13
N PRO A 223 -24.60 18.47 37.41
CA PRO A 223 -23.40 19.23 37.68
C PRO A 223 -23.04 20.01 36.42
N THR A 224 -23.03 21.34 36.55
CA THR A 224 -22.57 22.26 35.52
C THR A 224 -21.17 21.86 35.06
N ARG A 225 -21.07 21.59 33.76
CA ARG A 225 -19.82 21.46 33.01
C ARG A 225 -18.86 22.57 33.48
N PRO A 226 -17.69 22.24 34.07
CA PRO A 226 -16.70 23.26 34.38
C PRO A 226 -16.32 23.97 33.08
N GLU A 227 -16.39 25.29 33.11
CA GLU A 227 -15.93 26.14 32.02
C GLU A 227 -14.48 25.79 31.68
N ARG A 228 -14.26 25.69 30.39
CA ARG A 228 -12.97 25.58 29.72
C ARG A 228 -12.03 26.62 30.32
N ALA A 229 -11.04 26.18 31.11
CA ALA A 229 -9.96 27.04 31.55
C ALA A 229 -9.37 27.75 30.32
N GLU A 230 -9.43 29.08 30.35
CA GLU A 230 -8.85 29.93 29.32
C GLU A 230 -7.39 29.57 29.16
N ARG A 231 -7.03 29.28 27.92
CA ARG A 231 -5.66 29.02 27.49
C ARG A 231 -4.81 30.22 27.92
N PRO A 232 -3.76 30.05 28.75
CA PRO A 232 -2.89 31.15 29.11
C PRO A 232 -2.36 31.83 27.85
N THR A 233 -2.52 33.14 27.75
CA THR A 233 -1.97 33.97 26.68
C THR A 233 -0.48 33.69 26.56
N ARG A 234 -0.08 33.20 25.39
CA ARG A 234 1.33 33.00 25.02
C ARG A 234 2.10 34.31 25.30
N PRO A 235 3.16 34.30 26.11
CA PRO A 235 3.99 35.48 26.32
C PRO A 235 4.50 36.00 24.96
N GLU A 236 4.42 37.32 24.76
CA GLU A 236 4.97 37.98 23.58
C GLU A 236 6.45 37.60 23.41
N ARG A 237 6.80 37.23 22.18
CA ARG A 237 8.17 36.93 21.78
C ARG A 237 8.99 38.22 21.94
N PRO A 238 10.11 38.22 22.69
CA PRO A 238 10.95 39.41 22.82
C PRO A 238 11.38 39.92 21.45
N GLN A 239 11.30 41.24 21.24
CA GLN A 239 11.70 41.90 20.00
C GLN A 239 13.18 41.61 19.72
N LYS A 240 13.46 41.24 18.47
CA LYS A 240 14.80 41.01 17.94
C LYS A 240 15.56 42.34 18.02
N PRO A 241 16.71 42.42 18.73
CA PRO A 241 17.48 43.66 18.75
C PRO A 241 17.98 43.95 17.33
N GLU A 242 17.61 45.14 16.86
CA GLU A 242 18.11 45.77 15.64
C GLU A 242 19.61 46.02 15.82
N ARG A 243 20.46 45.17 15.23
CA ARG A 243 21.90 45.42 15.26
C ARG A 243 22.21 46.41 14.16
N GLY A 244 22.38 47.65 14.62
CA GLY A 244 22.64 48.83 13.82
C GLY A 244 23.78 48.68 12.83
N GLY A 245 23.62 49.41 11.73
CA GLY A 245 24.69 49.65 10.79
C GLY A 245 25.77 50.57 11.34
N ARG A 246 26.75 50.76 10.45
CA ARG A 246 27.92 51.65 10.44
C ARG A 246 29.24 51.05 10.91
N PRO A 247 30.37 51.52 10.35
CA PRO A 247 30.55 52.63 9.38
C PRO A 247 30.64 52.19 7.91
#